data_AF-L8GH39-F1
#
_entry.id   AF-L8GH39-F1
#
_cell.length_a   1.000
_cell.length_b   1.000
_cell.length_c   1.000
_cell.angle_alpha   90.00
_cell.angle_beta   90.00
_cell.angle_gamma   90.00
#
_symmetry.space_group_name_H-M   'P 1'
#
loop_
_entity.id
_entity.type
_entity.pdbx_description
1 polymer ?
#
loop_
_entity_poly.entity_id
_entity_poly.type
_entity_poly.pdbx_seq_one_letter_code
_entity_poly.pdbx_strand_id
1 'polypeptide(L)' 'MSEDQWEDTYDFPKPQPTEEVVCYCKSGMRSEMACNFLRQKGFTRVANYQGSALDWWSS' A
#
# COMPACT_ATOMS: atom_id res chain seq x y z
N MET A 1 -17.08 2.35 0.27
CA MET A 1 -17.01 1.97 1.70
C MET A 1 -16.90 3.24 2.50
N SER A 2 -17.76 3.39 3.51
CA SER A 2 -17.57 4.36 4.60
C SER A 2 -16.34 3.99 5.43
N GLU A 3 -15.96 4.87 6.35
CA GLU A 3 -14.87 4.62 7.29
C GLU A 3 -15.22 3.50 8.27
N ASP A 4 -16.43 3.51 8.83
CA ASP A 4 -16.90 2.45 9.74
C ASP A 4 -16.84 1.07 9.08
N GLN A 5 -17.34 0.96 7.84
CA GLN A 5 -17.31 -0.30 7.09
C GLN A 5 -15.88 -0.78 6.80
N TRP A 6 -14.94 0.16 6.65
CA TRP A 6 -13.53 -0.18 6.42
C TRP A 6 -12.90 -0.77 7.67
N GLU A 7 -13.08 -0.11 8.81
CA GLU A 7 -12.49 -0.54 10.08
C GLU A 7 -13.02 -1.91 10.49
N ASP A 8 -14.32 -2.16 10.32
CA ASP A 8 -14.93 -3.48 10.52
C ASP A 8 -14.33 -4.58 9.61
N THR A 9 -13.88 -4.22 8.41
CA THR A 9 -13.37 -5.20 7.42
C THR A 9 -11.88 -5.47 7.59
N TYR A 10 -11.10 -4.44 7.90
CA TYR A 10 -9.65 -4.48 7.83
C TYR A 10 -8.96 -4.33 9.20
N ASP A 11 -9.69 -4.00 10.26
CA ASP A 11 -9.20 -3.89 11.64
C ASP A 11 -8.11 -2.81 11.82
N PHE A 12 -8.13 -1.77 10.97
CA PHE A 12 -7.32 -0.57 11.12
C PHE A 12 -8.01 0.63 10.42
N PRO A 13 -7.73 1.87 10.85
CA PRO A 13 -8.35 3.05 10.26
C PRO A 13 -7.99 3.20 8.78
N LYS A 14 -8.95 3.71 8.00
CA LYS A 14 -8.73 3.93 6.57
C LYS A 14 -7.63 4.98 6.35
N PRO A 15 -6.57 4.67 5.59
CA PRO A 15 -5.47 5.60 5.35
C PRO A 15 -5.95 6.86 4.61
N GLN A 16 -5.45 8.02 5.04
CA GLN A 16 -5.69 9.28 4.36
C GLN A 16 -4.73 9.46 3.16
N PRO A 17 -5.12 10.19 2.09
CA PRO A 17 -4.28 10.42 0.92
C PRO A 17 -2.95 11.17 1.19
N THR A 18 -2.83 11.79 2.36
CA THR A 18 -1.64 12.52 2.82
C THR A 18 -0.68 11.66 3.65
N GLU A 19 -1.12 10.49 4.10
CA GLU A 19 -0.27 9.56 4.84
C GLU A 19 0.73 8.85 3.92
N GLU A 20 1.84 8.42 4.50
CA GLU A 20 2.84 7.65 3.77
C GLU A 20 2.42 6.20 3.62
N VAL A 21 2.42 5.72 2.37
CA VAL A 21 2.07 4.33 2.05
C VAL A 21 3.24 3.67 1.33
N VAL A 22 3.76 2.60 1.91
CA VAL A 22 4.79 1.75 1.29
C VAL A 22 4.15 0.44 0.84
N CYS A 23 4.06 0.22 -0.46
CA CYS A 23 3.56 -1.04 -1.01
C CYS A 23 4.70 -2.04 -1.18
N TYR A 24 4.43 -3.31 -0.87
CA TYR A 24 5.31 -4.43 -1.16
C TYR A 24 4.49 -5.64 -1.62
N CYS A 25 5.11 -6.59 -2.30
CA CYS A 25 4.49 -7.87 -2.64
C CYS A 25 5.51 -9.00 -2.48
N LYS A 26 5.51 -10.00 -3.37
CA LYS A 26 6.58 -11.02 -3.40
C LYS A 26 7.88 -10.49 -4.03
N SER A 27 7.79 -9.78 -5.16
CA SER A 27 8.95 -9.43 -6.00
C SER A 27 8.77 -8.09 -6.75
N GLY A 28 8.10 -7.11 -6.14
CA GLY A 28 7.96 -5.74 -6.67
C GLY A 28 6.87 -5.47 -7.71
N MET A 29 6.51 -6.44 -8.58
CA MET A 29 5.62 -6.15 -9.73
C MET A 29 4.18 -5.78 -9.34
N ARG A 30 3.58 -6.49 -8.36
CA ARG A 30 2.20 -6.20 -7.93
C ARG A 30 2.12 -4.94 -7.07
N SER A 31 3.14 -4.69 -6.26
CA SER A 31 3.22 -3.48 -5.46
C SER A 31 3.40 -2.23 -6.33
N GLU A 32 4.09 -2.34 -7.46
CA GLU A 32 4.15 -1.25 -8.43
C GLU A 32 2.76 -0.88 -8.99
N MET A 33 1.97 -1.90 -9.38
CA MET A 33 0.59 -1.68 -9.81
C MET A 33 -0.27 -1.03 -8.71
N ALA A 34 -0.12 -1.49 -7.46
CA ALA A 34 -0.80 -0.90 -6.32
C ALA A 34 -0.40 0.56 -6.08
N CYS A 35 0.90 0.89 -6.17
CA CYS A 35 1.37 2.27 -6.05
C CYS A 35 0.75 3.18 -7.12
N ASN A 36 0.71 2.71 -8.36
CA ASN A 36 0.12 3.48 -9.46
C ASN A 36 -1.38 3.69 -9.26
N PHE A 37 -2.09 2.67 -8.77
CA PHE A 37 -3.51 2.80 -8.41
C PHE A 37 -3.73 3.82 -7.29
N LEU A 38 -2.94 3.77 -6.21
CA LEU A 38 -3.06 4.71 -5.08
C LEU A 38 -2.79 6.16 -5.52
N ARG A 39 -1.77 6.38 -6.36
CA ARG A 39 -1.49 7.71 -6.95
C ARG A 39 -2.68 8.22 -7.77
N GLN A 40 -3.30 7.37 -8.58
CA GLN A 40 -4.52 7.72 -9.33
C GLN A 40 -5.71 8.06 -8.41
N LYS A 41 -5.74 7.51 -7.20
CA LYS A 41 -6.73 7.83 -6.17
C LYS A 41 -6.37 9.05 -5.31
N GLY A 42 -5.29 9.75 -5.63
CA GLY A 42 -4.89 11.00 -4.98
C GLY A 42 -3.96 10.82 -3.78
N PHE A 43 -3.45 9.62 -3.52
CA PHE A 43 -2.40 9.44 -2.52
C PHE A 43 -1.11 10.11 -2.99
N THR A 44 -0.58 10.99 -2.15
CA THR A 44 0.54 11.88 -2.51
C THR A 44 1.89 11.32 -2.12
N ARG A 45 1.95 10.45 -1.11
CA ARG A 45 3.18 9.88 -0.55
C ARG A 45 3.17 8.35 -0.68
N VAL A 46 3.51 7.86 -1.87
CA VAL A 46 3.45 6.42 -2.18
C VAL A 46 4.79 5.90 -2.70
N ALA A 47 5.38 4.94 -1.97
CA ALA A 47 6.63 4.28 -2.31
C ALA A 47 6.42 2.78 -2.60
N ASN A 48 7.23 2.24 -3.51
CA ASN A 48 7.27 0.80 -3.80
C ASN A 48 8.56 0.21 -3.23
N TYR A 49 8.45 -0.77 -2.35
CA TYR A 49 9.59 -1.60 -1.97
C TYR A 49 9.84 -2.66 -3.04
N GLN A 50 10.73 -2.35 -3.98
CA GLN A 50 11.00 -3.20 -5.16
C GLN A 50 11.51 -4.59 -4.79
N GLY A 51 12.45 -4.69 -3.85
CA GLY A 51 12.97 -5.96 -3.33
C GLY A 51 11.87 -6.83 -2.70
N SER A 52 10.89 -6.18 -2.07
CA SER A 52 9.67 -6.82 -1.56
C SER A 52 10.00 -7.96 -0.58
N ALA A 53 9.09 -8.92 -0.40
CA ALA A 53 9.27 -9.97 0.58
C ALA A 53 10.49 -10.88 0.30
N LEU A 54 10.86 -11.09 -0.97
CA LEU A 54 12.06 -11.86 -1.30
C LEU A 54 13.32 -11.22 -0.73
N ASP A 55 13.51 -9.92 -0.91
CA ASP A 55 14.65 -9.16 -0.36
C ASP A 55 14.64 -9.14 1.18
N TRP A 56 13.45 -8.92 1.77
CA TRP A 56 13.28 -8.90 3.23
C TRP A 56 13.63 -10.21 3.91
N TRP A 57 13.18 -11.35 3.36
CA TRP A 57 13.43 -12.67 3.95
C TRP A 57 14.80 -13.25 3.60
N SER A 58 15.48 -12.73 2.58
CA SER A 58 16.86 -13.12 2.25
C SER A 58 17.92 -12.36 3.06
N SER A 59 17.48 -11.44 3.92
CA SER A 59 18.33 -10.62 4.80
C SER A 59 18.48 -11.21 6.19
#